data_AF-A0A2N1W203-F1
#
_entry.id   AF-A0A2N1W203-F1
#
_cell.length_a   1.000
_cell.length_b   1.000
_cell.length_c   1.000
_cell.angle_alpha   90.00
_cell.angle_beta   90.00
_cell.angle_gamma   90.00
#
_symmetry.space_group_name_H-M   'P 1'
#
loop_
_entity.id
_entity.type
_entity.pdbx_description
1 polymer ?
#
loop_
_entity_poly.entity_id
_entity_poly.type
_entity_poly.pdbx_seq_one_letter_code
_entity_poly.pdbx_strand_id
1 'polypeptide(L)'
;MKFITVRDLAVKNKKTRQIMSREDSVLTLNGKPIAYMLPINEDNFEFVVNEAMRIKAAAAFGRMQKKGAHGGIGEKEGLKEIQEYRADKRGARKKIK
;
A
#
# COMPACT_ATOMS: atom_id res chain seq x y z
N MET A 1 3.39 18.13 7.28
CA MET A 1 4.22 17.31 6.39
C MET A 1 5.56 18.01 6.15
N LYS A 2 6.69 17.35 6.45
CA LYS A 2 8.04 17.93 6.31
C LYS A 2 8.82 17.24 5.19
N PHE A 3 9.72 17.96 4.55
CA PHE A 3 10.67 17.39 3.60
C PHE A 3 12.00 17.19 4.29
N ILE A 4 12.52 15.96 4.22
CA ILE A 4 13.79 15.57 4.80
C ILE A 4 14.65 15.06 3.66
N THR A 5 15.91 15.46 3.58
CA THR A 5 16.84 14.93 2.59
C THR A 5 17.53 13.69 3.14
N VAL A 6 18.01 12.80 2.27
CA VAL A 6 18.88 11.69 2.67
C VAL A 6 20.13 12.16 3.42
N ARG A 7 20.61 13.39 3.18
CA ARG A 7 21.74 13.98 3.91
C ARG A 7 21.37 14.31 5.35
N ASP A 8 20.14 14.80 5.59
CA ASP A 8 19.64 15.09 6.93
C ASP A 8 19.49 13.83 7.80
N LEU A 9 19.27 12.66 7.18
CA LEU A 9 19.29 11.36 7.83
C LEU A 9 20.70 10.84 8.11
N ALA A 10 21.63 11.04 7.17
CA ALA A 10 23.01 10.57 7.28
C ALA A 10 23.78 11.31 8.39
N VAL A 11 23.52 12.60 8.56
CA VAL A 11 24.02 13.37 9.69
C VAL A 11 23.21 12.97 10.93
N LYS A 12 23.87 12.62 12.05
CA LYS A 12 23.22 12.20 13.32
C LYS A 12 22.46 13.34 14.03
N ASN A 13 21.60 14.05 13.33
CA ASN A 13 20.88 15.22 13.80
C ASN A 13 19.68 14.83 14.69
N LYS A 14 19.71 15.25 15.96
CA LYS A 14 18.62 15.04 16.93
C LYS A 14 17.31 15.68 16.47
N LYS A 15 17.39 16.84 15.81
CA LYS A 15 16.22 17.57 15.30
C LYS A 15 15.51 16.81 14.20
N THR A 16 16.24 16.21 13.26
CA THR A 16 15.66 15.37 12.19
C THR A 16 14.88 14.19 12.78
N ARG A 17 15.45 13.49 13.77
CA ARG A 17 14.77 12.37 14.45
C ARG A 17 13.49 12.82 15.18
N GLN A 18 13.53 13.96 15.87
CA GLN A 18 12.36 14.51 16.55
C GLN A 18 11.24 14.90 15.59
N ILE A 19 11.59 15.41 14.40
CA ILE A 19 10.60 15.73 13.36
C ILE A 19 9.95 14.45 12.86
N MET A 20 10.74 13.44 12.49
CA MET A 20 10.23 12.17 11.98
C MET A 20 9.36 11.41 12.98
N SER A 21 9.59 11.59 14.29
CA SER A 21 8.80 10.94 15.33
C SER A 21 7.48 11.64 15.65
N ARG A 22 7.22 12.82 15.08
CA ARG A 22 6.05 13.66 15.41
C ARG A 22 5.22 14.07 14.20
N GLU A 23 5.85 14.18 13.04
CA GLU A 23 5.22 14.69 11.84
C GLU A 23 5.46 13.77 10.64
N ASP A 24 4.41 13.59 9.85
CA ASP A 24 4.49 13.00 8.52
C ASP A 24 5.57 13.68 7.69
N SER A 25 6.39 12.88 7.02
CA SER A 25 7.58 13.37 6.34
C SER A 25 7.81 12.71 4.98
N VAL A 26 8.33 13.48 4.03
CA VAL A 26 8.76 13.00 2.71
C VAL A 26 10.28 12.96 2.70
N LEU A 27 10.85 11.77 2.48
CA LEU A 27 12.27 11.60 2.25
C LEU A 27 12.59 11.92 0.79
N THR A 28 13.63 12.73 0.58
CA THR A 28 14.07 13.17 -0.74
C THR A 28 15.54 12.84 -1.01
N LEU A 29 15.83 12.46 -2.25
CA LEU A 29 17.19 12.33 -2.78
C LEU A 29 17.34 13.30 -3.94
N ASN A 30 18.25 14.27 -3.80
CA ASN A 30 18.48 15.33 -4.81
C ASN A 30 17.18 16.05 -5.22
N GLY A 31 16.33 16.38 -4.24
CA GLY A 31 15.03 17.05 -4.45
C GLY A 31 13.91 16.14 -4.95
N LYS A 32 14.17 14.87 -5.29
CA LYS A 32 13.14 13.92 -5.73
C LYS A 32 12.58 13.14 -4.54
N PRO A 33 11.26 13.03 -4.38
CA PRO A 33 10.66 12.21 -3.33
C PRO A 33 10.96 10.73 -3.59
N ILE A 34 11.45 10.04 -2.56
CA ILE A 34 11.79 8.61 -2.63
C ILE A 34 11.03 7.77 -1.60
N ALA A 35 10.54 8.38 -0.52
CA ALA A 35 9.71 7.69 0.45
C ALA A 35 8.78 8.68 1.18
N TYR A 36 7.67 8.14 1.67
CA TYR A 36 6.80 8.77 2.65
C TYR A 36 6.98 8.06 3.98
N MET A 37 7.11 8.82 5.07
CA MET A 37 7.37 8.31 6.41
C MET A 37 6.27 8.79 7.34
N LEU A 38 5.61 7.84 7.99
CA LEU A 38 4.63 8.10 9.04
C LEU A 38 5.31 7.96 10.41
N PRO A 39 5.05 8.86 11.37
CA PRO A 39 5.50 8.68 12.74
C PRO A 39 4.77 7.47 13.34
N ILE A 40 5.55 6.50 13.83
CA ILE A 40 5.02 5.30 14.49
C ILE A 40 5.51 5.23 15.93
N ASN A 41 4.67 4.68 16.79
CA ASN A 41 4.96 4.36 18.19
C ASN A 41 4.33 3.00 18.56
N GLU A 42 4.49 2.56 19.80
CA GLU A 42 3.97 1.28 20.28
C GLU A 42 2.44 1.17 20.14
N ASP A 43 1.72 2.28 20.35
CA ASP A 43 0.25 2.30 20.29
C ASP A 43 -0.32 2.17 18.87
N ASN A 44 0.40 2.66 17.85
CA ASN A 44 -0.11 2.75 16.48
C ASN A 44 0.60 1.84 15.47
N PHE A 45 1.66 1.15 15.89
CA PHE A 45 2.53 0.37 15.00
C PHE A 45 1.73 -0.64 14.16
N GLU A 46 0.94 -1.50 14.81
CA GLU A 46 0.18 -2.55 14.12
C GLU A 46 -0.82 -1.98 13.13
N PHE A 47 -1.53 -0.91 13.52
CA PHE A 47 -2.48 -0.22 12.67
C PHE A 47 -1.80 0.33 11.41
N VAL A 48 -0.70 1.08 11.57
CA VAL A 48 0.00 1.71 10.45
C VAL A 48 0.60 0.67 9.50
N VAL A 49 1.16 -0.42 10.02
CA VAL A 49 1.71 -1.52 9.19
C VAL A 49 0.59 -2.19 8.38
N ASN A 50 -0.55 -2.49 9.00
CA ASN A 50 -1.69 -3.08 8.32
C ASN A 50 -2.24 -2.17 7.20
N GLU A 51 -2.33 -0.86 7.45
CA GLU A 51 -2.72 0.09 6.40
C GLU A 51 -1.72 0.15 5.25
N ALA A 52 -0.41 0.17 5.56
CA ALA A 52 0.62 0.14 4.53
C ALA A 52 0.52 -1.12 3.64
N MET A 53 0.16 -2.27 4.21
CA MET A 53 -0.10 -3.49 3.45
C MET A 53 -1.35 -3.36 2.56
N ARG A 54 -2.45 -2.81 3.07
CA ARG A 54 -3.67 -2.54 2.28
C ARG A 54 -3.39 -1.64 1.09
N ILE A 55 -2.62 -0.56 1.29
CA ILE A 55 -2.21 0.37 0.23
C ILE A 55 -1.43 -0.39 -0.85
N LYS A 56 -0.46 -1.23 -0.47
CA LYS A 56 0.32 -2.03 -1.42
C LYS A 56 -0.55 -3.02 -2.21
N ALA A 57 -1.49 -3.68 -1.54
CA ALA A 57 -2.43 -4.60 -2.16
C ALA A 57 -3.34 -3.90 -3.17
N ALA A 58 -3.93 -2.75 -2.80
CA ALA A 58 -4.74 -1.94 -3.70
C ALA A 58 -3.94 -1.46 -4.92
N ALA A 59 -2.70 -1.01 -4.72
CA ALA A 59 -1.83 -0.59 -5.82
C ALA A 59 -1.48 -1.76 -6.76
N ALA A 60 -1.23 -2.95 -6.22
CA ALA A 60 -0.98 -4.15 -7.02
C ALA A 60 -2.22 -4.55 -7.84
N PHE A 61 -3.39 -4.56 -7.21
CA PHE A 61 -4.65 -4.86 -7.87
C PHE A 61 -4.97 -3.85 -8.98
N GLY A 62 -4.77 -2.55 -8.73
CA GLY A 62 -4.94 -1.51 -9.76
C GLY A 62 -3.99 -1.70 -10.95
N ARG A 63 -2.75 -2.13 -10.73
CA ARG A 63 -1.82 -2.48 -11.82
C ARG A 63 -2.31 -3.69 -12.63
N MET A 64 -2.85 -4.72 -11.95
CA MET A 64 -3.42 -5.89 -12.62
C MET A 64 -4.63 -5.52 -13.46
N GLN A 65 -5.56 -4.73 -12.91
CA GLN A 65 -6.73 -4.26 -13.67
C GLN A 65 -6.34 -3.42 -14.88
N LYS A 66 -5.38 -2.49 -14.74
CA LYS A 66 -4.87 -1.72 -15.88
C LYS A 66 -4.30 -2.63 -16.96
N LYS A 67 -3.51 -3.65 -16.59
CA LYS A 67 -2.99 -4.64 -17.52
C LYS A 67 -4.10 -5.45 -18.19
N GLY A 68 -5.12 -5.88 -17.45
CA GLY A 68 -6.27 -6.61 -17.99
C GLY A 68 -7.09 -5.78 -18.98
N ALA A 69 -7.32 -4.51 -18.67
CA ALA A 69 -7.98 -3.55 -19.56
C ALA A 69 -7.18 -3.29 -20.85
N HIS A 70 -5.85 -3.32 -20.80
CA HIS A 70 -4.99 -3.20 -21.99
C HIS A 70 -4.74 -4.56 -22.68
N GLY A 71 -4.98 -5.68 -21.99
CA GLY A 71 -4.72 -7.04 -22.46
C GLY A 71 -5.95 -7.77 -23.01
N GLY A 72 -7.10 -7.10 -23.09
CA GLY A 72 -8.27 -7.59 -23.82
C GLY A 72 -9.22 -8.51 -23.04
N ILE A 73 -9.06 -8.69 -21.73
CA ILE A 73 -10.16 -9.26 -20.93
C ILE A 73 -11.10 -8.10 -20.63
N GLY A 74 -12.15 -7.97 -21.45
CA GLY A 74 -13.17 -6.97 -21.23
C GLY A 74 -13.78 -7.10 -19.84
N GLU A 75 -14.18 -5.98 -19.22
CA GLU A 75 -14.78 -5.92 -17.89
C GLU A 75 -15.87 -7.00 -17.67
N LYS A 76 -16.64 -7.32 -18.73
CA LYS A 76 -17.68 -8.35 -18.74
C LYS A 76 -17.15 -9.79 -18.59
N GLU A 77 -16.02 -10.12 -19.17
CA GLU A 77 -15.41 -11.47 -19.09
C GLU A 77 -14.79 -11.71 -17.71
N GLY A 78 -14.07 -10.72 -17.18
CA GLY A 78 -13.55 -10.79 -15.81
C GLY A 78 -14.66 -10.86 -14.76
N LEU A 79 -15.77 -10.15 -14.95
CA LEU A 79 -16.93 -10.25 -14.06
C LEU A 79 -17.60 -11.63 -14.11
N LYS A 80 -17.68 -12.28 -15.29
CA LYS A 80 -18.18 -13.65 -15.41
C LYS A 80 -17.30 -14.65 -14.68
N GLU A 81 -15.98 -14.58 -14.88
CA GLU A 81 -15.01 -15.47 -14.22
C GLU A 81 -15.05 -15.33 -12.68
N ILE A 82 -15.16 -14.09 -12.18
CA ILE A 82 -15.33 -13.82 -10.74
C ILE A 82 -16.64 -14.41 -10.20
N GLN A 83 -17.74 -14.32 -10.97
CA GLN A 83 -19.03 -14.88 -10.57
C GLN A 83 -19.01 -16.40 -10.55
N GLU A 84 -18.38 -17.03 -11.54
CA GLU A 84 -18.20 -18.49 -11.61
C GLU A 84 -17.35 -19.01 -10.45
N TYR A 85 -16.22 -18.36 -10.13
CA TYR A 85 -15.41 -18.71 -8.96
C TYR A 85 -16.19 -18.59 -7.64
N ARG A 86 -17.00 -17.54 -7.48
CA ARG A 86 -17.85 -17.34 -6.29
C ARG A 86 -18.96 -18.39 -6.20
N ALA A 87 -19.54 -18.80 -7.32
CA ALA A 87 -20.56 -19.84 -7.37
C ALA A 87 -19.97 -21.21 -6.98
N ASP A 88 -18.78 -21.54 -7.47
CA ASP A 88 -18.06 -22.77 -7.14
C ASP A 88 -17.74 -22.87 -5.63
N LYS A 89 -17.18 -21.81 -5.04
CA LYS A 89 -16.90 -21.75 -3.59
C LYS A 89 -18.17 -21.81 -2.72
N ARG A 90 -19.30 -21.27 -3.20
CA ARG A 90 -20.62 -21.39 -2.52
C ARG A 90 -21.18 -22.81 -2.62
N GLY A 91 -21.01 -23.47 -3.77
CA GLY A 91 -21.37 -24.88 -3.96
C GLY A 91 -20.57 -25.81 -3.05
N ALA A 92 -19.26 -25.58 -2.92
CA ALA A 92 -18.38 -26.33 -2.02
C ALA A 92 -18.80 -26.20 -0.54
N ARG A 93 -19.22 -25.00 -0.10
CA ARG A 93 -19.74 -24.77 1.27
C ARG A 93 -21.08 -25.45 1.54
N LYS A 94 -21.92 -25.65 0.51
CA LYS A 94 -23.23 -26.30 0.64
C LYS A 94 -23.14 -27.83 0.75
N LYS A 95 -22.05 -28.44 0.26
CA LYS A 95 -21.81 -29.90 0.32
C LYS A 95 -21.21 -30.39 1.64
N ILE A 96 -20.87 -29.48 2.55
CA ILE A 96 -20.22 -29.77 3.86
C ILE A 96 -21.23 -29.61 5.03
N LYS A 97 -22.49 -29.27 4.73
CA LYS A 97 -23.62 -29.28 5.67
C LYS A 97 -24.53 -30.46 5.38
#